data_AF-A0A3M0WQS0-F1
#
_entry.id   AF-A0A3M0WQS0-F1
#
_cell.length_a   1.000
_cell.length_b   1.000
_cell.length_c   1.000
_cell.angle_alpha   90.00
_cell.angle_beta   90.00
_cell.angle_gamma   90.00
#
_symmetry.space_group_name_H-M   'P 1'
#
loop_
_entity.id
_entity.type
_entity.pdbx_description
1 polymer ?
#
loop_
_entity_poly.entity_id
_entity_poly.type
_entity_poly.pdbx_seq_one_letter_code
_entity_poly.pdbx_strand_id
1 'polypeptide(L)'
;MAVLEEWIAAAEAEEIAVILDMQPGRGDIMAEFYRLRPLLYHPHVHLAIDPEFTMNDEQIPGQHIGQLYAATINAVQAELEQIAIEIGVNRVLILHQFLDRMLPDKEAIINFPHVELVIDGDGVGANRVKIENYLQYASEPGFEYGGFKLFPTDGDYPVMSPNDVMTQLVPPPVIIIYQ
;
A
#
# COMPACT_ATOMS: atom_id res chain seq x y z
N MET A 1 2.64 -16.46 -12.26
CA MET A 1 2.36 -15.52 -13.36
C MET A 1 1.04 -15.81 -14.05
N ALA A 2 0.83 -16.97 -14.68
CA ALA A 2 -0.41 -17.28 -15.43
C ALA A 2 -1.73 -16.96 -14.71
N VAL A 3 -1.86 -17.28 -13.42
CA VAL A 3 -3.08 -16.97 -12.65
C VAL A 3 -3.27 -15.46 -12.48
N LEU A 4 -2.20 -14.70 -12.22
CA LEU A 4 -2.29 -13.24 -12.09
C LEU A 4 -2.70 -12.58 -13.42
N GLU A 5 -2.13 -13.05 -14.53
CA GLU A 5 -2.46 -12.57 -15.87
C GLU A 5 -3.94 -12.82 -16.21
N GLU A 6 -4.49 -13.97 -15.82
CA GLU A 6 -5.92 -14.27 -15.98
C GLU A 6 -6.81 -13.28 -15.22
N TRP A 7 -6.51 -13.01 -13.93
CA TRP A 7 -7.26 -12.05 -13.13
C TRP A 7 -7.11 -10.61 -13.64
N ILE A 8 -5.91 -10.22 -14.09
CA ILE A 8 -5.67 -8.90 -14.66
C ILE A 8 -6.47 -8.70 -15.94
N ALA A 9 -6.51 -9.70 -16.82
CA ALA A 9 -7.28 -9.64 -18.06
C ALA A 9 -8.80 -9.61 -17.78
N ALA A 10 -9.27 -10.39 -16.80
CA ALA A 10 -10.66 -10.36 -16.37
C ALA A 10 -11.06 -8.99 -15.79
N ALA A 11 -10.20 -8.39 -14.96
CA ALA A 11 -10.42 -7.06 -14.42
C ALA A 11 -10.42 -5.97 -15.51
N GLU A 12 -9.53 -6.09 -16.51
CA GLU A 12 -9.50 -5.17 -17.66
C GLU A 12 -10.82 -5.16 -18.42
N ALA A 13 -11.38 -6.35 -18.68
CA ALA A 13 -12.64 -6.51 -19.40
C ALA A 13 -13.84 -5.87 -18.67
N GLU A 14 -13.75 -5.73 -17.35
CA GLU A 14 -14.77 -5.14 -16.48
C GLU A 14 -14.43 -3.70 -16.05
N GLU A 15 -13.38 -3.09 -16.63
CA GLU A 15 -12.91 -1.74 -16.29
C GLU A 15 -12.54 -1.57 -14.79
N ILE A 16 -12.03 -2.64 -14.17
CA ILE A 16 -11.65 -2.69 -12.76
C ILE A 16 -10.13 -2.50 -12.62
N ALA A 17 -9.72 -1.59 -11.74
CA ALA A 17 -8.31 -1.46 -11.35
C ALA A 17 -7.86 -2.65 -10.49
N VAL A 18 -6.63 -3.10 -10.70
CA VAL A 18 -6.00 -4.17 -9.92
C VAL A 18 -4.86 -3.59 -9.11
N ILE A 19 -4.82 -3.89 -7.81
CA ILE A 19 -3.68 -3.59 -6.96
C ILE A 19 -3.01 -4.93 -6.63
N LEU A 20 -1.76 -5.08 -7.04
CA LEU A 20 -0.95 -6.22 -6.67
C LEU A 20 -0.36 -5.96 -5.28
N ASP A 21 -0.80 -6.70 -4.28
CA ASP A 21 -0.32 -6.56 -2.90
C ASP A 21 0.90 -7.46 -2.64
N MET A 22 2.06 -6.85 -2.47
CA MET A 22 3.34 -7.53 -2.32
C MET A 22 3.66 -7.77 -0.84
N GLN A 23 3.71 -9.05 -0.47
CA GLN A 23 4.17 -9.54 0.82
C GLN A 23 5.50 -10.30 0.62
N PRO A 24 6.67 -9.63 0.76
CA PRO A 24 7.94 -10.20 0.31
C PRO A 24 8.43 -11.39 1.15
N GLY A 25 7.95 -11.55 2.39
CA GLY A 25 8.47 -12.56 3.29
C GLY A 25 9.97 -12.35 3.52
N ARG A 26 10.77 -13.37 3.21
CA ARG A 26 12.25 -13.30 3.25
C ARG A 26 12.88 -12.90 1.90
N GLY A 27 12.05 -12.58 0.91
CA GLY A 27 12.49 -12.15 -0.40
C GLY A 27 13.01 -10.72 -0.40
N ASP A 28 13.89 -10.42 -1.36
CA ASP A 28 14.26 -9.04 -1.66
C ASP A 28 13.13 -8.33 -2.42
N ILE A 29 12.73 -7.15 -1.94
CA ILE A 29 11.60 -6.39 -2.49
C ILE A 29 11.82 -6.01 -3.95
N MET A 30 13.04 -5.61 -4.33
CA MET A 30 13.31 -5.26 -5.72
C MET A 30 13.30 -6.49 -6.62
N ALA A 31 13.77 -7.64 -6.13
CA ALA A 31 13.66 -8.90 -6.85
C ALA A 31 12.20 -9.33 -7.06
N GLU A 32 11.33 -9.17 -6.06
CA GLU A 32 9.88 -9.38 -6.19
C GLU A 32 9.26 -8.37 -7.17
N PHE A 33 9.62 -7.09 -7.06
CA PHE A 33 9.17 -6.04 -7.96
C PHE A 33 9.48 -6.39 -9.41
N TYR A 34 10.71 -6.81 -9.74
CA TYR A 34 11.06 -7.17 -11.11
C TYR A 34 10.32 -8.41 -11.64
N ARG A 35 9.84 -9.30 -10.76
CA ARG A 35 8.94 -10.41 -11.17
C ARG A 35 7.56 -9.90 -11.55
N LEU A 36 7.05 -8.90 -10.83
CA LEU A 36 5.74 -8.30 -11.09
C LEU A 36 5.78 -7.21 -12.18
N ARG A 37 6.97 -6.64 -12.46
CA ARG A 37 7.18 -5.53 -13.40
C ARG A 37 6.46 -5.68 -14.74
N PRO A 38 6.47 -6.85 -15.42
CA PRO A 38 5.72 -7.00 -16.68
C PRO A 38 4.22 -6.74 -16.53
N LEU A 39 3.62 -7.06 -15.38
CA LEU A 39 2.20 -6.86 -15.10
C LEU A 39 1.87 -5.37 -14.84
N LEU A 40 2.82 -4.61 -14.29
CA LEU A 40 2.64 -3.19 -13.96
C LEU A 40 2.57 -2.29 -15.21
N TYR A 41 2.93 -2.81 -16.39
CA TYR A 41 2.75 -2.15 -17.68
C TYR A 41 1.29 -2.13 -18.15
N HIS A 42 0.40 -2.92 -17.55
CA HIS A 42 -1.03 -2.78 -17.80
C HIS A 42 -1.54 -1.47 -17.15
N PRO A 43 -2.22 -0.58 -17.90
CA PRO A 43 -2.63 0.72 -17.39
C PRO A 43 -3.49 0.69 -16.12
N HIS A 44 -4.29 -0.36 -15.92
CA HIS A 44 -5.17 -0.53 -14.75
C HIS A 44 -4.51 -1.26 -13.57
N VAL A 45 -3.22 -1.60 -13.64
CA VAL A 45 -2.52 -2.35 -12.60
C VAL A 45 -1.59 -1.44 -11.79
N HIS A 46 -1.73 -1.49 -10.47
CA HIS A 46 -0.99 -0.72 -9.48
C HIS A 46 -0.34 -1.63 -8.44
N LEU A 47 0.44 -1.06 -7.52
CA LEU A 47 1.21 -1.81 -6.54
C LEU A 47 0.85 -1.40 -5.11
N ALA A 48 0.69 -2.38 -4.24
CA ALA A 48 0.78 -2.21 -2.80
C ALA A 48 1.97 -3.00 -2.26
N ILE A 49 2.56 -2.53 -1.17
CA ILE A 49 3.56 -3.27 -0.41
C ILE A 49 3.08 -3.31 1.03
N ASP A 50 3.09 -4.51 1.60
CA ASP A 50 2.85 -4.71 3.02
C ASP A 50 4.19 -4.90 3.76
N PRO A 51 4.68 -3.86 4.46
CA PRO A 51 5.92 -3.94 5.21
C PRO A 51 5.87 -4.96 6.33
N GLU A 52 4.68 -5.34 6.84
CA GLU A 52 4.56 -6.30 7.94
C GLU A 52 5.28 -7.59 7.61
N PHE A 53 5.25 -8.01 6.35
CA PHE A 53 5.81 -9.28 5.88
C PHE A 53 7.28 -9.20 5.48
N THR A 54 7.96 -8.07 5.67
CA THR A 54 9.41 -7.98 5.41
C THR A 54 10.20 -8.62 6.54
N MET A 55 10.75 -9.81 6.28
CA MET A 55 11.39 -10.67 7.28
C MET A 55 12.87 -10.88 6.95
N ASN A 56 13.71 -10.91 7.98
CA ASN A 56 15.02 -11.53 7.90
C ASN A 56 14.93 -13.07 8.09
N ASP A 57 16.08 -13.74 8.00
CA ASP A 57 16.16 -15.20 8.06
C ASP A 57 15.63 -15.80 9.39
N GLU A 58 15.67 -15.05 10.48
CA GLU A 58 15.29 -15.50 11.82
C GLU A 58 13.85 -15.07 12.21
N GLN A 59 13.29 -14.09 11.51
CA GLN A 59 11.96 -13.56 11.80
C GLN A 59 10.84 -14.45 11.25
N ILE A 60 9.69 -14.37 11.94
CA ILE A 60 8.49 -15.16 11.68
C ILE A 60 7.31 -14.19 11.53
N PRO A 61 6.58 -14.20 10.38
CA PRO A 61 5.36 -13.41 10.19
C PRO A 61 4.32 -13.67 11.29
N GLY A 62 3.62 -12.62 11.71
CA GLY A 62 2.64 -12.67 12.81
C GLY A 62 3.23 -12.75 14.22
N GLN A 63 4.55 -12.94 14.37
CA GLN A 63 5.27 -12.76 15.64
C GLN A 63 6.17 -11.52 15.61
N HIS A 64 6.73 -11.24 14.44
CA HIS A 64 7.54 -10.07 14.17
C HIS A 64 6.81 -9.22 13.13
N ILE A 65 7.03 -7.90 13.21
CA ILE A 65 6.52 -6.94 12.24
C ILE A 65 7.73 -6.42 11.48
N GLY A 66 7.69 -6.58 10.16
CA GLY A 66 8.71 -6.09 9.26
C GLY A 66 8.74 -4.56 9.17
N GLN A 67 9.74 -4.08 8.44
CA GLN A 67 9.96 -2.65 8.20
C GLN A 67 10.34 -2.44 6.75
N LEU A 68 9.94 -1.31 6.20
CA LEU A 68 10.29 -0.87 4.86
C LEU A 68 10.89 0.54 4.93
N TYR A 69 12.13 0.66 4.48
CA TYR A 69 12.90 1.90 4.56
C TYR A 69 12.74 2.75 3.30
N ALA A 70 12.85 4.07 3.46
CA ALA A 70 12.71 5.06 2.40
C ALA A 70 13.60 4.78 1.19
N ALA A 71 14.82 4.27 1.39
CA ALA A 71 15.71 3.92 0.29
C ALA A 71 15.08 2.90 -0.68
N THR A 72 14.42 1.87 -0.15
CA THR A 72 13.74 0.84 -0.95
C THR A 72 12.44 1.38 -1.54
N ILE A 73 11.67 2.18 -0.78
CA ILE A 73 10.46 2.83 -1.26
C ILE A 73 10.79 3.72 -2.48
N ASN A 74 11.81 4.55 -2.37
CA ASN A 74 12.26 5.43 -3.45
C ASN A 74 12.76 4.64 -4.68
N ALA A 75 13.38 3.48 -4.48
CA ALA A 75 13.78 2.60 -5.60
C ALA A 75 12.57 2.02 -6.34
N VAL A 76 11.54 1.57 -5.61
CA VAL A 76 10.28 1.10 -6.19
C VAL A 76 9.56 2.24 -6.92
N GLN A 77 9.44 3.41 -6.30
CA GLN A 77 8.82 4.58 -6.93
C GLN A 77 9.56 4.99 -8.20
N ALA A 78 10.90 4.95 -8.22
CA ALA A 78 11.68 5.27 -9.42
C ALA A 78 11.39 4.33 -10.59
N GLU A 79 11.19 3.04 -10.34
CA GLU A 79 10.78 2.09 -11.38
C GLU A 79 9.33 2.31 -11.84
N LEU A 80 8.42 2.56 -10.90
CA LEU A 80 7.02 2.89 -11.22
C LEU A 80 6.90 4.18 -12.05
N GLU A 81 7.72 5.19 -11.75
CA GLU A 81 7.83 6.44 -12.50
C GLU A 81 8.22 6.17 -13.96
N GLN A 82 9.22 5.30 -14.21
CA GLN A 82 9.60 4.94 -15.58
C GLN A 82 8.44 4.26 -16.32
N ILE A 83 7.76 3.32 -15.66
CA ILE A 83 6.59 2.65 -16.24
C ILE A 83 5.50 3.67 -16.56
N ALA A 84 5.22 4.60 -15.64
CA ALA A 84 4.21 5.63 -15.81
C ALA A 84 4.47 6.51 -17.04
N ILE A 85 5.74 6.94 -17.21
CA ILE A 85 6.19 7.73 -18.36
C ILE A 85 6.03 6.93 -19.66
N GLU A 86 6.42 5.66 -19.66
CA GLU A 86 6.37 4.81 -20.85
C GLU A 86 4.95 4.53 -21.34
N ILE A 87 4.00 4.31 -20.42
CA ILE A 87 2.60 4.00 -20.77
C ILE A 87 1.68 5.23 -20.78
N GLY A 88 2.14 6.36 -20.25
CA GLY A 88 1.39 7.62 -20.18
C GLY A 88 0.31 7.65 -19.09
N VAL A 89 0.42 6.83 -18.04
CA VAL A 89 -0.55 6.74 -16.94
C VAL A 89 0.17 6.66 -15.60
N ASN A 90 -0.16 7.55 -14.66
CA ASN A 90 0.40 7.54 -13.30
C ASN A 90 0.22 6.18 -12.62
N ARG A 91 1.13 5.85 -11.70
CA ARG A 91 1.06 4.64 -10.88
C ARG A 91 0.65 5.00 -9.46
N VAL A 92 -0.18 4.17 -8.83
CA VAL A 92 -0.43 4.26 -7.40
C VAL A 92 0.52 3.27 -6.70
N LEU A 93 1.21 3.75 -5.66
CA LEU A 93 1.95 2.91 -4.72
C LEU A 93 1.29 3.02 -3.34
N ILE A 94 0.78 1.91 -2.83
CA ILE A 94 0.18 1.85 -1.49
C ILE A 94 1.16 1.22 -0.52
N LEU A 95 1.39 1.87 0.63
CA LEU A 95 2.17 1.32 1.73
C LEU A 95 1.25 1.08 2.93
N HIS A 96 1.12 -0.18 3.33
CA HIS A 96 0.34 -0.53 4.51
C HIS A 96 1.07 -0.12 5.80
N GLN A 97 0.36 0.48 6.74
CA GLN A 97 0.92 0.92 8.01
C GLN A 97 -0.10 0.78 9.15
N PHE A 98 0.30 0.10 10.23
CA PHE A 98 -0.45 0.08 11.49
C PHE A 98 0.43 0.22 12.74
N LEU A 99 1.75 0.27 12.56
CA LEU A 99 2.72 0.67 13.58
C LEU A 99 3.70 1.68 12.97
N ASP A 100 4.06 2.72 13.72
CA ASP A 100 4.99 3.77 13.28
C ASP A 100 6.30 3.19 12.77
N ARG A 101 6.83 2.19 13.49
CA ARG A 101 8.10 1.54 13.17
C ARG A 101 8.11 0.81 11.82
N MET A 102 6.97 0.54 11.19
CA MET A 102 6.92 -0.12 9.87
C MET A 102 7.59 0.73 8.78
N LEU A 103 7.55 2.05 8.92
CA LEU A 103 8.17 3.01 8.00
C LEU A 103 9.09 3.95 8.82
N PRO A 104 10.31 3.51 9.16
CA PRO A 104 11.11 4.14 10.22
C PRO A 104 11.76 5.48 9.83
N ASP A 105 11.88 5.78 8.55
CA ASP A 105 12.63 6.93 8.00
C ASP A 105 11.82 7.70 6.93
N LYS A 106 10.52 7.90 7.17
CA LYS A 106 9.59 8.54 6.22
C LYS A 106 10.02 9.92 5.73
N GLU A 107 10.80 10.65 6.52
CA GLU A 107 11.38 11.95 6.15
C GLU A 107 12.32 11.88 4.94
N ALA A 108 12.84 10.69 4.62
CA ALA A 108 13.70 10.45 3.46
C ALA A 108 12.92 9.94 2.23
N ILE A 109 11.60 9.75 2.32
CA ILE A 109 10.76 9.44 1.16
C ILE A 109 10.68 10.69 0.30
N ILE A 110 10.95 10.53 -1.00
CA ILE A 110 10.86 11.62 -1.97
C ILE A 110 9.65 11.42 -2.88
N ASN A 111 9.12 12.53 -3.41
CA ASN A 111 7.97 12.51 -4.31
C ASN A 111 8.43 12.27 -5.75
N PHE A 112 7.66 11.46 -6.48
CA PHE A 112 7.83 11.20 -7.90
C PHE A 112 6.60 11.72 -8.67
N PRO A 113 6.75 12.58 -9.69
CA PRO A 113 5.62 13.29 -10.29
C PRO A 113 4.53 12.41 -10.92
N HIS A 114 4.83 11.17 -11.28
CA HIS A 114 3.88 10.24 -11.89
C HIS A 114 3.60 9.02 -10.99
N VAL A 115 3.95 9.10 -9.71
CA VAL A 115 3.62 8.09 -8.70
C VAL A 115 2.85 8.74 -7.56
N GLU A 116 1.60 8.31 -7.40
CA GLU A 116 0.74 8.74 -6.30
C GLU A 116 1.03 7.84 -5.09
N LEU A 117 1.69 8.37 -4.06
CA LEU A 117 2.02 7.61 -2.87
C LEU A 117 0.88 7.63 -1.85
N VAL A 118 0.41 6.45 -1.45
CA VAL A 118 -0.66 6.27 -0.46
C VAL A 118 -0.11 5.62 0.79
N ILE A 119 -0.32 6.24 1.95
CA ILE A 119 -0.14 5.58 3.25
C ILE A 119 -1.50 5.05 3.70
N ASP A 120 -1.63 3.73 3.77
CA ASP A 120 -2.87 3.04 4.13
C ASP A 120 -2.89 2.65 5.61
N GLY A 121 -3.88 3.15 6.34
CA GLY A 121 -4.14 2.76 7.73
C GLY A 121 -4.67 1.33 7.81
N ASP A 122 -3.79 0.37 8.11
CA ASP A 122 -4.04 -1.07 7.95
C ASP A 122 -4.25 -1.83 9.29
N GLY A 123 -4.53 -1.12 10.38
CA GLY A 123 -4.67 -1.74 11.70
C GLY A 123 -6.02 -2.41 11.89
N VAL A 124 -6.05 -3.63 12.45
CA VAL A 124 -7.29 -4.28 12.89
C VAL A 124 -7.69 -3.79 14.29
N GLY A 125 -8.97 -3.50 14.52
CA GLY A 125 -9.51 -3.37 15.87
C GLY A 125 -10.41 -2.16 16.10
N ALA A 126 -10.22 -1.51 17.25
CA ALA A 126 -11.13 -0.45 17.69
C ALA A 126 -11.06 0.77 16.75
N ASN A 127 -12.21 1.25 16.27
CA ASN A 127 -12.26 2.39 15.32
C ASN A 127 -11.49 3.62 15.80
N ARG A 128 -11.54 3.94 17.10
CA ARG A 128 -10.80 5.06 17.70
C ARG A 128 -9.30 4.95 17.43
N VAL A 129 -8.73 3.76 17.60
CA VAL A 129 -7.29 3.52 17.39
C VAL A 129 -6.94 3.67 15.91
N LYS A 130 -7.80 3.17 15.02
CA LYS A 130 -7.60 3.31 13.56
C LYS A 130 -7.64 4.78 13.12
N ILE A 131 -8.59 5.56 13.63
CA ILE A 131 -8.68 7.01 13.39
C ILE A 131 -7.43 7.72 13.95
N GLU A 132 -7.02 7.41 15.18
CA GLU A 132 -5.82 7.99 15.80
C GLU A 132 -4.56 7.72 14.96
N ASN A 133 -4.35 6.48 14.52
CA ASN A 133 -3.24 6.12 13.65
C ASN A 133 -3.29 6.87 12.31
N TYR A 134 -4.45 6.91 11.64
CA TYR A 134 -4.58 7.61 10.37
C TYR A 134 -4.27 9.10 10.49
N LEU A 135 -4.81 9.77 11.52
CA LEU A 135 -4.58 11.20 11.74
C LEU A 135 -3.11 11.49 12.10
N GLN A 136 -2.46 10.57 12.82
CA GLN A 136 -1.03 10.63 13.06
C GLN A 136 -0.27 10.53 11.72
N TYR A 137 -0.52 9.51 10.91
CA TYR A 137 0.18 9.31 9.64
C TYR A 137 -0.03 10.48 8.69
N ALA A 138 -1.23 11.05 8.66
CA ALA A 138 -1.57 12.26 7.88
C ALA A 138 -0.75 13.50 8.27
N SER A 139 -0.15 13.52 9.46
CA SER A 139 0.69 14.62 9.95
C SER A 139 2.19 14.37 9.76
N GLU A 140 2.59 13.20 9.28
CA GLU A 140 3.98 12.78 9.15
C GLU A 140 4.52 12.97 7.72
N PRO A 141 5.85 13.06 7.53
CA PRO A 141 6.44 13.08 6.20
C PRO A 141 6.05 11.87 5.35
N GLY A 142 6.10 12.01 4.03
CA GLY A 142 5.78 10.94 3.07
C GLY A 142 4.27 10.66 2.94
N PHE A 143 3.40 11.38 3.63
CA PHE A 143 1.95 11.28 3.46
C PHE A 143 1.48 12.22 2.35
N GLU A 144 1.38 11.71 1.12
CA GLU A 144 0.80 12.43 0.00
C GLU A 144 -0.72 12.21 -0.08
N TYR A 145 -1.13 10.93 -0.05
CA TYR A 145 -2.53 10.52 0.03
C TYR A 145 -2.76 9.50 1.14
N GLY A 146 -3.99 9.47 1.66
CA GLY A 146 -4.41 8.51 2.66
C GLY A 146 -5.20 7.35 2.07
N GLY A 147 -4.90 6.15 2.55
CA GLY A 147 -5.73 4.96 2.42
C GLY A 147 -6.31 4.56 3.79
N PHE A 148 -7.45 3.89 3.79
CA PHE A 148 -8.01 3.35 5.02
C PHE A 148 -8.59 1.95 4.80
N LYS A 149 -8.03 0.94 5.47
CA LYS A 149 -8.53 -0.43 5.41
C LYS A 149 -9.52 -0.69 6.53
N LEU A 150 -10.60 -1.41 6.21
CA LEU A 150 -11.64 -1.88 7.12
C LEU A 150 -11.62 -3.40 7.15
N PHE A 151 -11.84 -3.97 8.33
CA PHE A 151 -11.90 -5.41 8.59
C PHE A 151 -13.25 -5.84 9.18
N PRO A 152 -14.36 -5.78 8.42
CA PRO A 152 -15.70 -5.98 8.98
C PRO A 152 -15.93 -7.38 9.57
N THR A 153 -15.23 -8.38 9.03
CA THR A 153 -15.30 -9.78 9.46
C THR A 153 -14.14 -10.22 10.33
N ASP A 154 -13.08 -9.40 10.40
CA ASP A 154 -11.77 -9.83 10.91
C ASP A 154 -11.30 -9.03 12.13
N GLY A 155 -12.21 -8.31 12.78
CA GLY A 155 -12.01 -7.81 14.14
C GLY A 155 -12.14 -6.31 14.32
N ASP A 156 -12.61 -5.55 13.33
CA ASP A 156 -12.94 -4.14 13.57
C ASP A 156 -14.18 -4.02 14.46
N TYR A 157 -14.12 -3.13 15.46
CA TYR A 157 -15.26 -2.88 16.35
C TYR A 157 -15.33 -1.43 16.91
N PRO A 158 -16.49 -0.76 16.79
CA PRO A 158 -17.46 -0.98 15.73
C PRO A 158 -16.80 -0.73 14.37
N VAL A 159 -17.27 -1.41 13.33
CA VAL A 159 -16.86 -1.13 11.94
C VAL A 159 -17.34 0.27 11.57
N MET A 160 -16.45 1.12 11.05
CA MET A 160 -16.80 2.47 10.60
C MET A 160 -17.70 2.39 9.36
N SER A 161 -18.76 3.21 9.31
CA SER A 161 -19.56 3.36 8.10
C SER A 161 -18.80 4.17 7.03
N PRO A 162 -19.18 4.08 5.74
CA PRO A 162 -18.61 4.95 4.71
C PRO A 162 -18.70 6.44 5.08
N ASN A 163 -19.80 6.87 5.71
CA ASN A 163 -19.93 8.25 6.18
C ASN A 163 -18.92 8.59 7.27
N ASP A 164 -18.65 7.67 8.21
CA ASP A 164 -17.65 7.89 9.26
C ASP A 164 -16.26 8.03 8.64
N VAL A 165 -15.88 7.14 7.72
CA VAL A 165 -14.58 7.19 7.03
C VAL A 165 -14.40 8.53 6.30
N MET A 166 -15.43 8.99 5.59
CA MET A 166 -15.34 10.23 4.80
C MET A 166 -15.43 11.53 5.61
N THR A 167 -15.88 11.48 6.87
CA THR A 167 -16.10 12.69 7.68
C THR A 167 -15.20 12.80 8.90
N GLN A 168 -14.68 11.69 9.41
CA GLN A 168 -13.85 11.66 10.62
C GLN A 168 -12.34 11.60 10.30
N LEU A 169 -11.97 11.19 9.09
CA LEU A 169 -10.59 11.16 8.63
C LEU A 169 -10.25 12.44 7.87
N VAL A 170 -9.15 13.09 8.25
CA VAL A 170 -8.69 14.34 7.65
C VAL A 170 -7.20 14.23 7.30
N PRO A 171 -6.82 14.38 6.02
CA PRO A 171 -7.72 14.51 4.85
C PRO A 171 -8.55 13.22 4.64
N PRO A 172 -9.71 13.28 3.96
CA PRO A 172 -10.45 12.06 3.61
C PRO A 172 -9.58 11.13 2.77
N PRO A 173 -9.61 9.81 3.02
CA PRO A 173 -8.81 8.86 2.25
C PRO A 173 -9.28 8.82 0.79
N VAL A 174 -8.33 8.62 -0.12
CA VAL A 174 -8.61 8.47 -1.56
C VAL A 174 -8.87 7.01 -1.94
N ILE A 175 -8.46 6.07 -1.08
CA ILE A 175 -8.76 4.65 -1.23
C ILE A 175 -9.30 4.08 0.09
N ILE A 176 -10.36 3.29 -0.01
CA ILE A 176 -10.95 2.56 1.11
C ILE A 176 -10.89 1.08 0.74
N ILE A 177 -10.21 0.28 1.56
CA ILE A 177 -10.02 -1.15 1.32
C ILE A 177 -10.92 -1.90 2.30
N TYR A 178 -11.62 -2.93 1.81
CA TYR A 178 -12.40 -3.83 2.65
C TYR A 178 -11.75 -5.21 2.57
N GLN A 179 -11.44 -5.78 3.74
CA GLN A 179 -10.86 -7.11 3.86
C GLN A 179 -11.68 -7.94 4.85
#